data_AF-A0A951I788-F1
#
_entry.id   AF-A0A951I788-F1
#
_cell.length_a   1.000
_cell.length_b   1.000
_cell.length_c   1.000
_cell.angle_alpha   90.00
_cell.angle_beta   90.00
_cell.angle_gamma   90.00
#
_symmetry.space_group_name_H-M   'P 1'
#
loop_
_entity.id
_entity.type
_entity.pdbx_description
1 polymer ?
#
loop_
_entity_poly.entity_id
_entity_poly.type
_entity_poly.pdbx_seq_one_letter_code
_entity_poly.pdbx_strand_id
1 'polypeptide(L)'
;MEDENIITALIYFEYGTEKSGVHGPYVSKDLDGYKVYNKINFRVRSKNEISKVMESAEQKAAFIKACNNFEFGFIRKLKELISNSDDDSFSTLNKNLDYILGLDSGRRTQVSFYALWCIMYGISFSTIQSVKIEIRDEIRQLCHLMNNIDSKEDFDRQIIAFRNRYKAPQPHSSFEDGLREMPHAKLTDISSIAAGKPILSNNDKQLKGKVPFIKKLKADSYIINPSEHSFTLWPNDGSVWKQSLKERILIQKGVENNNIVLSLINVPAVVGQNIVSIVPTRPGFHIYYIFGILASPVAYHLLGSGQKEKSELAIHAIKNLPIPLIDEPNQVPFIRLTEYLLALPEKDKRFLFFKRLLDLIALEVFFKDDFRSAGVEILSQLKSLPAIESNIEDDKDKFVDVDKVYSELSDPAHEVMALSLKALNINPTKN
;
A
#
# COMPACT_ATOMS: atom_id res chain seq x y z
N MET A 1 -28.51 13.40 -5.44
CA MET A 1 -27.66 12.32 -5.96
C MET A 1 -26.65 12.09 -4.87
N GLU A 2 -26.68 10.92 -4.25
CA GLU A 2 -25.80 10.63 -3.11
C GLU A 2 -24.40 10.31 -3.64
N ASP A 3 -23.40 11.01 -3.13
CA ASP A 3 -22.00 10.88 -3.54
C ASP A 3 -21.51 9.43 -3.41
N GLU A 4 -22.06 8.68 -2.45
CA GLU A 4 -21.81 7.25 -2.22
C GLU A 4 -22.11 6.38 -3.45
N ASN A 5 -23.17 6.68 -4.19
CA ASN A 5 -23.53 5.92 -5.40
C ASN A 5 -22.53 6.14 -6.54
N ILE A 6 -21.96 7.36 -6.64
CA ILE A 6 -20.94 7.67 -7.64
C ILE A 6 -19.65 6.93 -7.28
N ILE A 7 -19.21 7.04 -6.03
CA ILE A 7 -18.00 6.40 -5.51
C ILE A 7 -18.09 4.88 -5.70
N THR A 8 -19.19 4.27 -5.28
CA THR A 8 -19.41 2.82 -5.39
C THR A 8 -19.33 2.35 -6.84
N ALA A 9 -19.93 3.09 -7.77
CA ALA A 9 -19.87 2.74 -9.18
C ALA A 9 -18.46 2.90 -9.79
N LEU A 10 -17.70 3.93 -9.39
CA LEU A 10 -16.33 4.10 -9.85
C LEU A 10 -15.40 2.98 -9.32
N ILE A 11 -15.55 2.59 -8.05
CA ILE A 11 -14.87 1.43 -7.48
C ILE A 11 -15.24 0.16 -8.25
N TYR A 12 -16.52 0.01 -8.61
CA TYR A 12 -16.98 -1.13 -9.40
C TYR A 12 -16.36 -1.14 -10.81
N PHE A 13 -16.14 0.02 -11.43
CA PHE A 13 -15.40 0.07 -12.69
C PHE A 13 -13.96 -0.39 -12.52
N GLU A 14 -13.28 0.05 -11.46
CA GLU A 14 -11.93 -0.39 -11.11
C GLU A 14 -11.87 -1.91 -10.95
N TYR A 15 -12.81 -2.50 -10.19
CA TYR A 15 -12.99 -3.94 -10.05
C TYR A 15 -13.18 -4.64 -11.41
N GLY A 16 -14.00 -4.05 -12.28
CA GLY A 16 -14.27 -4.58 -13.62
C GLY A 16 -13.03 -4.59 -14.54
N THR A 17 -12.09 -3.66 -14.36
CA THR A 17 -10.87 -3.60 -15.19
C THR A 17 -9.96 -4.80 -14.99
N GLU A 18 -9.87 -5.36 -13.77
CA GLU A 18 -9.03 -6.53 -13.52
C GLU A 18 -9.59 -7.81 -14.13
N LYS A 19 -10.92 -7.88 -14.28
CA LYS A 19 -11.62 -9.03 -14.87
C LYS A 19 -11.77 -8.94 -16.39
N SER A 20 -11.61 -7.75 -16.93
CA SER A 20 -11.81 -7.47 -18.34
C SER A 20 -10.43 -7.27 -18.96
N GLY A 21 -9.88 -8.30 -19.62
CA GLY A 21 -8.69 -8.15 -20.48
C GLY A 21 -8.93 -7.29 -21.73
N VAL A 22 -9.89 -6.36 -21.67
CA VAL A 22 -10.46 -5.66 -22.81
C VAL A 22 -9.69 -4.37 -23.04
N HIS A 23 -9.04 -4.29 -24.19
CA HIS A 23 -8.46 -3.08 -24.74
C HIS A 23 -9.46 -2.43 -25.70
N GLY A 24 -10.26 -1.51 -25.19
CA GLY A 24 -11.19 -0.67 -25.95
C GLY A 24 -11.22 0.77 -25.42
N PRO A 25 -12.00 1.68 -26.03
CA PRO A 25 -12.12 3.06 -25.55
C PRO A 25 -12.68 3.11 -24.12
N TYR A 26 -13.58 2.19 -23.79
CA TYR A 26 -14.11 1.97 -22.45
C TYR A 26 -13.37 0.78 -21.83
N VAL A 27 -12.63 1.06 -20.77
CA VAL A 27 -11.65 0.15 -20.15
C VAL A 27 -12.34 -0.95 -19.34
N SER A 28 -13.49 -0.63 -18.76
CA SER A 28 -14.32 -1.59 -18.07
C SER A 28 -15.50 -1.99 -18.96
N LYS A 29 -15.78 -3.29 -19.04
CA LYS A 29 -16.98 -3.81 -19.71
C LYS A 29 -18.27 -3.32 -19.05
N ASP A 30 -18.18 -2.82 -17.83
CA ASP A 30 -19.30 -2.37 -17.00
C ASP A 30 -19.60 -0.88 -17.20
N LEU A 31 -18.74 -0.15 -17.91
CA LEU A 31 -18.94 1.23 -18.33
C LEU A 31 -19.37 1.28 -19.80
N ASP A 32 -20.42 2.04 -20.09
CA ASP A 32 -20.94 2.22 -21.44
C ASP A 32 -21.05 3.70 -21.77
N GLY A 33 -20.37 4.13 -22.83
CA GLY A 33 -20.59 5.42 -23.46
C GLY A 33 -21.59 5.29 -24.60
N TYR A 34 -22.59 6.17 -24.67
CA TYR A 34 -23.62 6.13 -25.71
C TYR A 34 -24.04 7.55 -26.11
N LYS A 35 -24.42 7.73 -27.38
CA LYS A 35 -24.88 9.01 -27.89
C LYS A 35 -26.38 9.19 -27.65
N VAL A 36 -26.77 10.37 -27.19
CA VAL A 36 -28.16 10.83 -27.10
C VAL A 36 -28.21 12.21 -27.75
N TYR A 37 -28.90 12.33 -28.88
CA TYR A 37 -28.86 13.52 -29.75
C TYR A 37 -27.41 13.89 -30.12
N ASN A 38 -26.94 15.07 -29.73
CA ASN A 38 -25.58 15.55 -29.99
C ASN A 38 -24.64 15.39 -28.78
N LYS A 39 -25.05 14.61 -27.78
CA LYS A 39 -24.31 14.44 -26.53
C LYS A 39 -23.87 13.00 -26.29
N ILE A 40 -22.65 12.82 -25.81
CA ILE A 40 -22.17 11.57 -25.25
C ILE A 40 -22.54 11.49 -23.78
N ASN A 41 -23.18 10.39 -23.40
CA ASN A 41 -23.51 10.05 -22.02
C ASN A 41 -22.77 8.78 -21.60
N PHE A 42 -22.63 8.61 -20.29
CA PHE A 42 -22.02 7.43 -19.68
C PHE A 42 -23.00 6.80 -18.69
N ARG A 43 -23.00 5.48 -18.62
CA ARG A 43 -23.78 4.72 -17.63
C ARG A 43 -23.05 3.47 -17.17
N VAL A 44 -23.45 2.97 -16.00
CA VAL A 44 -23.18 1.59 -15.57
C VAL A 44 -24.07 0.66 -16.39
N ARG A 45 -23.51 -0.41 -16.98
CA ARG A 45 -24.28 -1.38 -17.78
C ARG A 45 -25.29 -2.17 -16.96
N SER A 46 -24.87 -2.69 -15.81
CA SER A 46 -25.74 -3.47 -14.92
C SER A 46 -25.54 -3.08 -13.46
N LYS A 47 -26.46 -2.26 -12.94
CA LYS A 47 -26.41 -1.84 -11.53
C LYS A 47 -26.64 -2.99 -10.55
N ASN A 48 -27.44 -3.98 -10.94
CA ASN A 48 -27.72 -5.15 -10.11
C ASN A 48 -26.48 -6.00 -9.84
N GLU A 49 -25.49 -5.96 -10.74
CA GLU A 49 -24.22 -6.66 -10.53
C GLU A 49 -23.39 -6.02 -9.42
N ILE A 50 -23.50 -4.71 -9.18
CA ILE A 50 -22.80 -4.03 -8.09
C ILE A 50 -23.21 -4.65 -6.75
N SER A 51 -24.51 -4.75 -6.49
CA SER A 51 -25.03 -5.36 -5.25
C SER A 51 -24.59 -6.80 -5.09
N LYS A 52 -24.64 -7.61 -6.17
CA LYS A 52 -24.17 -9.01 -6.14
C LYS A 52 -22.70 -9.12 -5.78
N VAL A 53 -21.85 -8.24 -6.30
CA VAL A 53 -20.41 -8.22 -5.98
C VAL A 53 -20.19 -7.85 -4.52
N MET A 54 -20.90 -6.83 -4.02
CA MET A 54 -20.75 -6.36 -2.64
C MET A 54 -21.26 -7.39 -1.62
N GLU A 55 -22.28 -8.17 -1.95
CA GLU A 55 -22.86 -9.21 -1.09
C GLU A 55 -22.11 -10.54 -1.18
N SER A 56 -21.23 -10.71 -2.17
CA SER A 56 -20.47 -11.95 -2.37
C SER A 56 -19.24 -12.03 -1.49
N ALA A 57 -19.22 -13.00 -0.56
CA ALA A 57 -18.05 -13.30 0.25
C ALA A 57 -16.81 -13.69 -0.59
N GLU A 58 -17.02 -14.39 -1.71
CA GLU A 58 -15.95 -14.79 -2.64
C GLU A 58 -15.28 -13.59 -3.32
N GLN A 59 -16.05 -12.54 -3.59
CA GLN A 59 -15.55 -11.36 -4.32
C GLN A 59 -15.04 -10.26 -3.38
N LYS A 60 -15.22 -10.43 -2.07
CA LYS A 60 -14.83 -9.46 -1.04
C LYS A 60 -13.38 -9.01 -1.16
N ALA A 61 -12.43 -9.94 -1.28
CA ALA A 61 -11.00 -9.61 -1.37
C ALA A 61 -10.68 -8.78 -2.62
N ALA A 62 -11.21 -9.19 -3.78
CA ALA A 62 -11.03 -8.47 -5.04
C ALA A 62 -11.71 -7.09 -5.03
N PHE A 63 -12.87 -6.95 -4.37
CA PHE A 63 -13.53 -5.65 -4.24
C PHE A 63 -12.80 -4.72 -3.27
N ILE A 64 -12.25 -5.24 -2.15
CA ILE A 64 -11.38 -4.46 -1.26
C ILE A 64 -10.14 -3.94 -2.01
N LYS A 65 -9.54 -4.78 -2.86
CA LYS A 65 -8.44 -4.37 -3.73
C LYS A 65 -8.86 -3.23 -4.66
N ALA A 66 -10.03 -3.33 -5.29
CA ALA A 66 -10.57 -2.25 -6.12
C ALA A 66 -10.80 -0.95 -5.35
N CYS A 67 -11.30 -1.01 -4.10
CA CYS A 67 -11.41 0.17 -3.23
C CYS A 67 -10.04 0.83 -2.99
N ASN A 68 -9.02 0.02 -2.71
CA ASN A 68 -7.66 0.51 -2.46
C ASN A 68 -7.03 1.11 -3.73
N ASN A 69 -7.19 0.45 -4.89
CA ASN A 69 -6.71 0.96 -6.17
C ASN A 69 -7.41 2.26 -6.58
N PHE A 70 -8.71 2.36 -6.33
CA PHE A 70 -9.48 3.58 -6.59
C PHE A 70 -8.98 4.75 -5.73
N GLU A 71 -8.84 4.56 -4.43
CA GLU A 71 -8.42 5.62 -3.50
C GLU A 71 -6.94 6.00 -3.68
N PHE A 72 -6.04 5.02 -3.61
CA PHE A 72 -4.60 5.27 -3.62
C PHE A 72 -4.01 5.38 -5.04
N GLY A 73 -4.79 5.03 -6.07
CA GLY A 73 -4.43 5.18 -7.47
C GLY A 73 -5.19 6.34 -8.12
N PHE A 74 -6.49 6.15 -8.43
CA PHE A 74 -7.27 7.14 -9.18
C PHE A 74 -7.45 8.46 -8.42
N ILE A 75 -7.91 8.43 -7.17
CA ILE A 75 -8.13 9.66 -6.37
C ILE A 75 -6.81 10.38 -6.10
N ARG A 76 -5.72 9.64 -5.83
CA ARG A 76 -4.37 10.21 -5.71
C ARG A 76 -3.96 10.97 -6.98
N LYS A 77 -4.12 10.35 -8.15
CA LYS A 77 -3.82 10.97 -9.46
C LYS A 77 -4.72 12.17 -9.74
N LEU A 78 -6.01 12.08 -9.42
CA LEU A 78 -6.94 13.20 -9.61
C LEU A 78 -6.57 14.38 -8.71
N LYS A 79 -6.25 14.11 -7.44
CA LYS A 79 -5.81 15.15 -6.50
C LYS A 79 -4.55 15.84 -7.01
N GLU A 80 -3.53 15.07 -7.39
CA GLU A 80 -2.33 15.63 -8.01
C GLU A 80 -2.71 16.43 -9.25
N LEU A 81 -3.51 15.88 -10.15
CA LEU A 81 -3.94 16.56 -11.37
C LEU A 81 -4.61 17.89 -11.06
N ILE A 82 -5.44 18.05 -10.02
CA ILE A 82 -6.18 19.29 -9.72
C ILE A 82 -5.52 20.21 -8.67
N SER A 83 -4.41 19.79 -8.05
CA SER A 83 -3.62 20.60 -7.09
C SER A 83 -2.84 21.73 -7.76
N ASN A 84 -2.60 22.86 -7.09
CA ASN A 84 -1.66 23.87 -7.60
C ASN A 84 -0.47 23.95 -6.65
N SER A 85 0.72 24.33 -7.14
CA SER A 85 1.94 24.37 -6.31
C SER A 85 1.80 25.26 -5.08
N ASP A 86 0.93 26.26 -5.15
CA ASP A 86 0.87 27.35 -4.17
C ASP A 86 -0.40 27.33 -3.31
N ASP A 87 -1.43 26.56 -3.69
CA ASP A 87 -2.72 26.48 -2.96
C ASP A 87 -3.46 25.17 -3.22
N ASP A 88 -3.51 24.32 -2.18
CA ASP A 88 -4.23 23.04 -2.14
C ASP A 88 -5.51 23.10 -1.29
N SER A 89 -6.05 24.29 -1.05
CA SER A 89 -7.32 24.45 -0.34
C SER A 89 -8.47 23.75 -1.08
N PHE A 90 -9.45 23.23 -0.31
CA PHE A 90 -10.65 22.60 -0.90
C PHE A 90 -11.39 23.51 -1.90
N SER A 91 -11.35 24.83 -1.70
CA SER A 91 -11.94 25.80 -2.63
C SER A 91 -11.24 25.77 -3.99
N THR A 92 -9.91 25.79 -3.99
CA THR A 92 -9.09 25.77 -5.21
C THR A 92 -9.17 24.42 -5.92
N LEU A 93 -9.10 23.31 -5.17
CA LEU A 93 -9.31 21.96 -5.72
C LEU A 93 -10.69 21.83 -6.38
N ASN A 94 -11.74 22.37 -5.76
CA ASN A 94 -13.08 22.35 -6.34
C ASN A 94 -13.16 23.16 -7.63
N LYS A 95 -12.60 24.37 -7.66
CA LYS A 95 -12.58 25.19 -8.89
C LYS A 95 -11.83 24.51 -10.03
N ASN A 96 -10.68 23.88 -9.73
CA ASN A 96 -9.89 23.16 -10.71
C ASN A 96 -10.62 21.90 -11.21
N LEU A 97 -11.36 21.21 -10.34
CA LEU A 97 -12.23 20.10 -10.74
C LEU A 97 -13.36 20.57 -11.67
N ASP A 98 -13.99 21.71 -11.36
CA ASP A 98 -15.04 22.28 -12.23
C ASP A 98 -14.48 22.69 -13.59
N TYR A 99 -13.26 23.25 -13.61
CA TYR A 99 -12.52 23.60 -14.82
C TYR A 99 -12.31 22.37 -15.73
N ILE A 100 -11.73 21.28 -15.21
CA ILE A 100 -11.46 20.09 -16.03
C ILE A 100 -12.74 19.37 -16.49
N LEU A 101 -13.84 19.52 -15.75
CA LEU A 101 -15.15 18.98 -16.14
C LEU A 101 -15.89 19.89 -17.14
N GLY A 102 -15.32 21.04 -17.51
CA GLY A 102 -15.92 21.99 -18.45
C GLY A 102 -17.22 22.61 -17.92
N LEU A 103 -17.33 22.79 -16.60
CA LEU A 103 -18.52 23.32 -15.95
C LEU A 103 -18.42 24.85 -15.84
N ASP A 104 -18.77 25.56 -16.92
CA ASP A 104 -18.71 27.03 -16.94
C ASP A 104 -19.80 27.69 -16.06
N SER A 105 -20.86 26.96 -15.68
CA SER A 105 -21.89 27.37 -14.69
C SER A 105 -22.77 26.21 -14.20
N GLY A 106 -22.38 24.96 -14.49
CA GLY A 106 -23.20 23.77 -14.32
C GLY A 106 -22.97 23.00 -13.02
N ARG A 107 -23.93 22.14 -12.67
CA ARG A 107 -23.78 21.17 -11.57
C ARG A 107 -22.94 19.98 -12.03
N ARG A 108 -22.01 19.51 -11.19
CA ARG A 108 -21.32 18.23 -11.39
C ARG A 108 -22.34 17.10 -11.54
N THR A 109 -22.14 16.23 -12.52
CA THR A 109 -23.02 15.08 -12.75
C THR A 109 -22.26 13.77 -12.59
N GLN A 110 -22.96 12.70 -12.24
CA GLN A 110 -22.41 11.34 -12.24
C GLN A 110 -21.76 10.97 -13.57
N VAL A 111 -22.36 11.39 -14.69
CA VAL A 111 -21.84 11.18 -16.04
C VAL A 111 -20.47 11.83 -16.21
N SER A 112 -20.27 13.04 -15.69
CA SER A 112 -18.99 13.76 -15.73
C SER A 112 -17.88 12.99 -15.00
N PHE A 113 -18.19 12.39 -13.83
CA PHE A 113 -17.22 11.58 -13.09
C PHE A 113 -16.91 10.25 -13.77
N TYR A 114 -17.89 9.62 -14.41
CA TYR A 114 -17.68 8.40 -15.19
C TYR A 114 -16.78 8.66 -16.40
N ALA A 115 -17.00 9.78 -17.10
CA ALA A 115 -16.14 10.23 -18.18
C ALA A 115 -14.72 10.50 -17.68
N LEU A 116 -14.57 11.22 -16.56
CA LEU A 116 -13.27 11.54 -15.99
C LEU A 116 -12.46 10.29 -15.60
N TRP A 117 -13.08 9.34 -14.92
CA TRP A 117 -12.45 8.05 -14.60
C TRP A 117 -12.00 7.31 -15.87
N CYS A 118 -12.88 7.27 -16.88
CA CYS A 118 -12.55 6.67 -18.16
C CYS A 118 -11.34 7.36 -18.79
N ILE A 119 -11.38 8.68 -18.98
CA ILE A 119 -10.33 9.44 -19.66
C ILE A 119 -8.97 9.28 -18.96
N MET A 120 -8.92 9.39 -17.63
CA MET A 120 -7.68 9.29 -16.85
C MET A 120 -7.12 7.87 -16.72
N TYR A 121 -7.84 6.85 -17.16
CA TYR A 121 -7.37 5.48 -17.05
C TYR A 121 -6.08 5.25 -17.84
N GLY A 122 -5.12 4.57 -17.22
CA GLY A 122 -3.83 4.23 -17.83
C GLY A 122 -2.78 5.35 -17.82
N ILE A 123 -3.13 6.57 -17.41
CA ILE A 123 -2.14 7.64 -17.20
C ILE A 123 -1.42 7.39 -15.87
N SER A 124 -0.09 7.40 -15.89
CA SER A 124 0.74 7.22 -14.70
C SER A 124 0.83 8.48 -13.84
N PHE A 125 1.34 8.34 -12.63
CA PHE A 125 1.42 9.46 -11.69
C PHE A 125 2.50 10.47 -12.11
N SER A 126 3.68 10.00 -12.52
CA SER A 126 4.80 10.80 -13.04
C SER A 126 4.40 11.62 -14.27
N THR A 127 3.67 11.03 -15.22
CA THR A 127 3.19 11.75 -16.40
C THR A 127 2.27 12.91 -15.99
N ILE A 128 1.41 12.70 -14.98
CA ILE A 128 0.60 13.79 -14.43
C ILE A 128 1.48 14.86 -13.80
N GLN A 129 2.52 14.49 -13.06
CA GLN A 129 3.44 15.46 -12.45
C GLN A 129 4.22 16.27 -13.50
N SER A 130 4.64 15.64 -14.60
CA SER A 130 5.49 16.28 -15.61
C SER A 130 4.74 17.22 -16.54
N VAL A 131 3.52 16.86 -16.95
CA VAL A 131 2.74 17.59 -17.99
C VAL A 131 1.31 17.90 -17.54
N LYS A 132 1.16 18.21 -16.25
CA LYS A 132 -0.11 18.47 -15.56
C LYS A 132 -1.05 19.44 -16.27
N ILE A 133 -0.52 20.58 -16.72
CA ILE A 133 -1.30 21.66 -17.34
C ILE A 133 -1.89 21.17 -18.67
N GLU A 134 -1.07 20.53 -19.51
CA GLU A 134 -1.51 19.97 -20.79
C GLU A 134 -2.61 18.93 -20.60
N ILE A 135 -2.43 18.02 -19.64
CA ILE A 135 -3.43 16.99 -19.32
C ILE A 135 -4.75 17.63 -18.87
N ARG A 136 -4.72 18.68 -18.03
CA ARG A 136 -5.95 19.39 -17.60
C ARG A 136 -6.71 19.97 -18.78
N ASP A 137 -5.99 20.66 -19.67
CA ASP A 137 -6.60 21.35 -20.79
C ASP A 137 -7.19 20.37 -21.80
N GLU A 138 -6.52 19.24 -22.07
CA GLU A 138 -7.04 18.20 -22.95
C GLU A 138 -8.21 17.43 -22.34
N ILE A 139 -8.19 17.14 -21.03
CA ILE A 139 -9.36 16.57 -20.34
C ILE A 139 -10.55 17.52 -20.45
N ARG A 140 -10.33 18.82 -20.24
CA ARG A 140 -11.38 19.84 -20.40
C ARG A 140 -11.95 19.83 -21.82
N GLN A 141 -11.09 19.76 -22.85
CA GLN A 141 -11.52 19.68 -24.23
C GLN A 141 -12.35 18.42 -24.50
N LEU A 142 -11.93 17.25 -24.00
CA LEU A 142 -12.70 16.00 -24.10
C LEU A 142 -14.06 16.11 -23.40
N CYS A 143 -14.13 16.70 -22.21
CA CYS A 143 -15.38 16.96 -21.50
C CYS A 143 -16.31 17.91 -22.28
N HIS A 144 -15.78 18.95 -22.94
CA HIS A 144 -16.58 19.83 -23.81
C HIS A 144 -17.06 19.11 -25.08
N LEU A 145 -16.21 18.28 -25.70
CA LEU A 145 -16.55 17.49 -26.88
C LEU A 145 -17.75 16.57 -26.62
N MET A 146 -17.93 16.08 -25.39
CA MET A 146 -19.12 15.29 -25.02
C MET A 146 -20.45 16.00 -25.31
N ASN A 147 -20.50 17.33 -25.39
CA ASN A 147 -21.75 18.07 -25.63
C ASN A 147 -22.03 18.39 -27.11
N ASN A 148 -21.02 18.27 -27.98
CA ASN A 148 -21.10 18.69 -29.39
C ASN A 148 -20.32 17.69 -30.27
N ILE A 149 -20.82 16.45 -30.37
CA ILE A 149 -20.19 15.45 -31.24
C ILE A 149 -21.16 14.82 -32.24
N ASP A 150 -20.63 14.54 -33.42
CA ASP A 150 -21.39 13.97 -34.55
C ASP A 150 -21.51 12.45 -34.44
N SER A 151 -20.47 11.76 -33.95
CA SER A 151 -20.51 10.30 -33.75
C SER A 151 -19.89 9.88 -32.42
N LYS A 152 -20.31 8.72 -31.91
CA LYS A 152 -19.68 8.11 -30.71
C LYS A 152 -18.27 7.64 -31.04
N GLU A 153 -18.07 7.15 -32.26
CA GLU A 153 -16.82 6.62 -32.77
C GLU A 153 -15.73 7.71 -32.81
N ASP A 154 -16.10 8.95 -33.13
CA ASP A 154 -15.20 10.11 -33.04
C ASP A 154 -14.72 10.33 -31.62
N PHE A 155 -15.64 10.28 -30.65
CA PHE A 155 -15.31 10.45 -29.24
C PHE A 155 -14.36 9.36 -28.74
N ASP A 156 -14.67 8.11 -29.11
CA ASP A 156 -13.87 6.94 -28.76
C ASP A 156 -12.44 7.06 -29.32
N ARG A 157 -12.29 7.54 -30.56
CA ARG A 157 -10.97 7.81 -31.17
C ARG A 157 -10.19 8.88 -30.39
N GLN A 158 -10.84 9.96 -29.97
CA GLN A 158 -10.19 11.03 -29.21
C GLN A 158 -9.72 10.56 -27.83
N ILE A 159 -10.50 9.73 -27.13
CA ILE A 159 -10.08 9.11 -25.86
C ILE A 159 -8.83 8.24 -26.08
N ILE A 160 -8.83 7.40 -27.11
CA ILE A 160 -7.70 6.52 -27.41
C ILE A 160 -6.45 7.33 -27.76
N ALA A 161 -6.58 8.37 -28.59
CA ALA A 161 -5.47 9.24 -28.97
C ALA A 161 -4.87 9.95 -27.74
N PHE A 162 -5.72 10.51 -26.88
CA PHE A 162 -5.31 11.13 -25.61
C PHE A 162 -4.53 10.14 -24.73
N ARG A 163 -5.07 8.93 -24.49
CA ARG A 163 -4.38 7.93 -23.66
C ARG A 163 -3.06 7.48 -24.27
N ASN A 164 -2.98 7.31 -25.59
CA ASN A 164 -1.74 6.92 -26.27
C ASN A 164 -0.66 8.00 -26.16
N ARG A 165 -1.05 9.28 -26.22
CA ARG A 165 -0.13 10.41 -26.05
C ARG A 165 0.49 10.45 -24.64
N TYR A 166 -0.30 10.16 -23.61
CA TYR A 166 0.14 10.21 -22.21
C TYR A 166 0.48 8.83 -21.62
N LYS A 167 0.62 7.81 -22.47
CA LYS A 167 1.08 6.48 -22.06
C LYS A 167 2.58 6.58 -21.76
N ALA A 168 2.96 6.31 -20.51
CA ALA A 168 4.34 6.45 -20.04
C ALA A 168 5.33 5.67 -20.93
N PRO A 169 6.40 6.29 -21.46
CA PRO A 169 7.41 5.60 -22.25
C PRO A 169 8.75 5.35 -21.54
N GLN A 170 8.94 5.64 -20.25
CA GLN A 170 10.29 5.70 -19.68
C GLN A 170 10.55 4.66 -18.56
N PRO A 171 11.65 3.88 -18.63
CA PRO A 171 12.16 3.14 -17.48
C PRO A 171 12.59 4.10 -16.36
N HIS A 172 12.49 3.65 -15.11
CA HIS A 172 12.83 4.45 -13.93
C HIS A 172 14.32 4.79 -13.94
N SER A 173 14.65 6.08 -13.94
CA SER A 173 16.06 6.53 -13.99
C SER A 173 16.70 6.63 -12.60
N SER A 174 15.88 6.65 -11.54
CA SER A 174 16.31 6.78 -10.15
C SER A 174 15.42 5.99 -9.18
N PHE A 175 15.94 5.74 -7.97
CA PHE A 175 15.19 5.14 -6.84
C PHE A 175 13.88 5.89 -6.56
N GLU A 176 13.93 7.23 -6.61
CA GLU A 176 12.77 8.08 -6.38
C GLU A 176 11.70 7.93 -7.47
N ASP A 177 12.10 7.72 -8.72
CA ASP A 177 11.16 7.55 -9.83
C ASP A 177 10.34 6.27 -9.66
N GLY A 178 10.99 5.15 -9.33
CA GLY A 178 10.31 3.88 -9.07
C GLY A 178 9.29 3.98 -7.92
N LEU A 179 9.65 4.70 -6.85
CA LEU A 179 8.76 4.96 -5.71
C LEU A 179 7.53 5.82 -6.07
N ARG A 180 7.69 6.81 -6.96
CA ARG A 180 6.59 7.68 -7.39
C ARG A 180 5.58 6.91 -8.22
N GLU A 181 6.07 6.02 -9.08
CA GLU A 181 5.25 5.26 -10.02
C GLU A 181 4.50 4.11 -9.38
N MET A 182 5.09 3.48 -8.37
CA MET A 182 4.44 2.40 -7.66
C MET A 182 3.19 2.89 -6.90
N PRO A 183 2.01 2.29 -7.14
CA PRO A 183 0.83 2.55 -6.33
C PRO A 183 1.11 2.19 -4.86
N HIS A 184 0.91 3.15 -3.96
CA HIS A 184 1.11 2.97 -2.53
C HIS A 184 0.07 3.73 -1.72
N ALA A 185 -0.19 3.21 -0.52
CA ALA A 185 -0.83 3.96 0.55
C ALA A 185 0.24 4.54 1.49
N LYS A 186 -0.02 5.68 2.14
CA LYS A 186 0.83 6.06 3.28
C LYS A 186 0.50 5.16 4.45
N LEU A 187 1.49 4.88 5.30
CA LEU A 187 1.26 4.05 6.49
C LEU A 187 0.13 4.61 7.38
N THR A 188 0.02 5.94 7.51
CA THR A 188 -1.06 6.59 8.27
C THR A 188 -2.46 6.45 7.65
N ASP A 189 -2.56 6.15 6.35
CA ASP A 189 -3.86 5.96 5.67
C ASP A 189 -4.42 4.55 5.91
N ILE A 190 -3.55 3.61 6.32
CA ILE A 190 -3.89 2.20 6.50
C ILE A 190 -3.76 1.70 7.94
N SER A 191 -3.15 2.52 8.81
CA SER A 191 -2.86 2.17 10.20
C SER A 191 -3.11 3.33 11.16
N SER A 192 -3.53 3.00 12.38
CA SER A 192 -3.46 3.91 13.51
C SER A 192 -2.04 3.96 14.07
N ILE A 193 -1.47 5.16 14.16
CA ILE A 193 -0.08 5.37 14.59
C ILE A 193 -0.06 6.25 15.83
N ALA A 194 0.50 5.73 16.92
CA ALA A 194 0.58 6.43 18.20
C ALA A 194 2.01 6.44 18.73
N ALA A 195 2.47 7.60 19.21
CA ALA A 195 3.69 7.69 19.99
C ALA A 195 3.46 7.08 21.39
N GLY A 196 4.48 6.43 21.92
CA GLY A 196 4.47 5.93 23.29
C GLY A 196 4.41 7.05 24.34
N LYS A 197 4.24 6.63 25.60
CA LYS A 197 3.92 7.51 26.72
C LYS A 197 5.11 7.64 27.67
N PRO A 198 5.24 8.77 28.40
CA PRO A 198 6.19 8.85 29.50
C PRO A 198 5.85 7.84 30.60
N ILE A 199 6.85 7.45 31.37
CA ILE A 199 6.61 6.74 32.64
C ILE A 199 5.90 7.72 33.58
N LEU A 200 4.72 7.33 34.07
CA LEU A 200 4.01 8.09 35.10
C LEU A 200 4.76 7.96 36.43
N SER A 201 4.93 9.06 37.16
CA SER A 201 5.54 9.02 38.49
C SER A 201 4.54 8.46 39.51
N ASN A 202 5.04 7.80 40.56
CA ASN A 202 4.24 7.08 41.58
C ASN A 202 3.26 7.95 42.41
N ASN A 203 3.11 9.25 42.11
CA ASN A 203 2.30 10.17 42.91
C ASN A 203 0.81 10.20 42.51
N ASP A 204 0.40 9.52 41.44
CA ASP A 204 -0.99 9.47 41.01
C ASP A 204 -1.81 8.43 41.79
N LYS A 205 -2.61 8.92 42.74
CA LYS A 205 -3.44 8.13 43.68
C LYS A 205 -4.55 7.27 43.03
N GLN A 206 -4.64 7.24 41.69
CA GLN A 206 -5.68 6.52 40.94
C GLN A 206 -5.15 5.30 40.15
N LEU A 207 -3.87 4.95 40.27
CA LEU A 207 -3.27 3.83 39.53
C LEU A 207 -3.36 2.52 40.35
N LYS A 208 -3.92 1.44 39.78
CA LYS A 208 -4.01 0.12 40.45
C LYS A 208 -3.59 -1.09 39.60
N GLY A 209 -3.52 -0.98 38.28
CA GLY A 209 -3.11 -2.08 37.40
C GLY A 209 -1.61 -2.08 37.12
N LYS A 210 -0.92 -3.21 37.32
CA LYS A 210 0.43 -3.45 36.79
C LYS A 210 0.31 -3.91 35.34
N VAL A 211 0.90 -3.16 34.41
CA VAL A 211 0.96 -3.53 33.00
C VAL A 211 2.43 -3.55 32.57
N PRO A 212 2.85 -4.50 31.69
CA PRO A 212 4.19 -4.47 31.13
C PRO A 212 4.48 -3.12 30.46
N PHE A 213 5.66 -2.56 30.75
CA PHE A 213 6.16 -1.31 30.19
C PHE A 213 7.43 -1.56 29.40
N ILE A 214 7.34 -1.31 28.10
CA ILE A 214 8.43 -1.50 27.14
C ILE A 214 9.12 -0.16 26.98
N LYS A 215 10.27 0.00 27.63
CA LYS A 215 11.06 1.24 27.58
C LYS A 215 11.92 1.34 26.32
N LYS A 216 12.48 0.21 25.87
CA LYS A 216 13.40 0.09 24.74
C LYS A 216 13.15 -1.24 24.04
N LEU A 217 13.27 -1.26 22.73
CA LEU A 217 13.29 -2.48 21.94
C LEU A 217 14.72 -3.05 21.93
N LYS A 218 14.85 -4.38 21.92
CA LYS A 218 16.12 -5.03 21.63
C LYS A 218 16.28 -5.02 20.10
N ALA A 219 17.39 -4.54 19.58
CA ALA A 219 17.67 -4.55 18.14
C ALA A 219 17.60 -5.97 17.57
N ASP A 220 18.00 -6.94 18.37
CA ASP A 220 18.12 -8.34 17.98
C ASP A 220 16.84 -9.16 18.28
N SER A 221 15.65 -8.54 18.30
CA SER A 221 14.40 -9.28 18.58
C SER A 221 13.18 -8.73 17.84
N TYR A 222 12.73 -9.47 16.82
CA TYR A 222 11.44 -9.22 16.17
C TYR A 222 10.22 -9.56 17.02
N ILE A 223 10.35 -10.33 18.11
CA ILE A 223 9.28 -10.57 19.08
C ILE A 223 9.65 -9.95 20.42
N ILE A 224 8.69 -9.34 21.10
CA ILE A 224 8.85 -8.95 22.50
C ILE A 224 8.06 -9.88 23.39
N ASN A 225 8.74 -10.49 24.35
CA ASN A 225 8.08 -11.11 25.50
C ASN A 225 7.97 -10.07 26.63
N PRO A 226 6.77 -9.55 26.96
CA PRO A 226 6.65 -8.48 27.95
C PRO A 226 6.99 -8.93 29.37
N SER A 227 7.00 -10.24 29.65
CA SER A 227 7.41 -10.77 30.95
C SER A 227 8.88 -10.48 31.28
N GLU A 228 9.71 -10.20 30.28
CA GLU A 228 11.11 -9.83 30.46
C GLU A 228 11.31 -8.33 30.77
N HIS A 229 10.24 -7.54 30.84
CA HIS A 229 10.33 -6.07 30.87
C HIS A 229 9.81 -5.48 32.18
N SER A 230 10.20 -4.24 32.45
CA SER A 230 9.72 -3.49 33.62
C SER A 230 8.21 -3.36 33.62
N PHE A 231 7.59 -3.33 34.80
CA PHE A 231 6.15 -3.06 34.95
C PHE A 231 5.92 -1.62 35.37
N THR A 232 4.84 -1.01 34.87
CA THR A 232 4.38 0.31 35.32
C THR A 232 2.96 0.23 35.87
N LEU A 233 2.62 1.17 36.75
CA LEU A 233 1.25 1.42 37.17
C LEU A 233 0.54 2.26 36.11
N TRP A 234 -0.72 1.95 35.81
CA TRP A 234 -1.51 2.66 34.78
C TRP A 234 -2.97 2.94 35.22
N PRO A 235 -3.63 4.01 34.71
CA PRO A 235 -5.02 4.33 35.04
C PRO A 235 -6.00 3.18 34.82
N ASN A 236 -6.99 3.08 35.71
CA ASN A 236 -8.02 2.03 35.73
C ASN A 236 -9.23 2.33 34.82
N ASP A 237 -9.08 3.17 33.79
CA ASP A 237 -10.20 3.66 32.97
C ASP A 237 -10.60 2.70 31.82
N GLY A 238 -9.92 1.54 31.70
CA GLY A 238 -10.19 0.55 30.67
C GLY A 238 -9.81 0.96 29.24
N SER A 239 -9.37 2.20 29.02
CA SER A 239 -9.05 2.74 27.68
C SER A 239 -7.83 2.07 27.06
N VAL A 240 -6.82 1.77 27.88
CA VAL A 240 -5.58 1.11 27.45
C VAL A 240 -5.78 -0.37 27.16
N TRP A 241 -6.66 -1.06 27.88
CA TRP A 241 -6.98 -2.46 27.60
C TRP A 241 -7.63 -2.61 26.21
N LYS A 242 -8.53 -1.70 25.81
CA LYS A 242 -9.17 -1.75 24.49
C LYS A 242 -8.20 -1.51 23.32
N GLN A 243 -7.19 -0.65 23.50
CA GLN A 243 -6.15 -0.41 22.47
C GLN A 243 -5.03 -1.45 22.49
N SER A 244 -4.85 -2.18 23.60
CA SER A 244 -3.71 -3.06 23.82
C SER A 244 -3.94 -4.54 23.51
N LEU A 245 -5.18 -4.92 23.16
CA LEU A 245 -5.56 -6.28 22.77
C LEU A 245 -5.33 -6.60 21.28
N LYS A 246 -5.00 -5.61 20.45
CA LYS A 246 -4.72 -5.83 19.04
C LYS A 246 -3.23 -6.07 18.82
N GLU A 247 -2.93 -7.06 17.99
CA GLU A 247 -1.59 -7.25 17.45
C GLU A 247 -1.12 -5.96 16.76
N ARG A 248 0.13 -5.58 17.00
CA ARG A 248 0.67 -4.30 16.55
C ARG A 248 2.17 -4.36 16.35
N ILE A 249 2.64 -3.45 15.50
CA ILE A 249 4.06 -3.28 15.20
C ILE A 249 4.59 -2.14 16.06
N LEU A 250 5.76 -2.35 16.66
CA LEU A 250 6.49 -1.35 17.42
C LEU A 250 7.74 -0.96 16.64
N ILE A 251 7.99 0.34 16.53
CA ILE A 251 9.21 0.90 15.94
C ILE A 251 9.89 1.75 17.00
N GLN A 252 11.18 1.49 17.27
CA GLN A 252 12.00 2.39 18.07
C GLN A 252 12.47 3.55 17.19
N LYS A 253 12.32 4.78 17.69
CA LYS A 253 12.74 5.99 16.99
C LYS A 253 14.26 6.08 16.81
N GLY A 254 15.04 5.46 17.69
CA GLY A 254 16.49 5.34 17.49
C GLY A 254 16.81 4.26 16.45
N VAL A 255 17.66 4.60 15.49
CA VAL A 255 18.25 3.66 14.54
C VAL A 255 19.46 2.98 15.20
N GLU A 256 19.60 1.67 15.03
CA GLU A 256 20.79 0.91 15.48
C GLU A 256 21.37 0.14 14.28
N ASN A 257 22.68 0.23 14.05
CA ASN A 257 23.40 -0.50 12.99
C ASN A 257 22.80 -0.39 11.57
N ASN A 258 22.39 0.81 11.15
CA ASN A 258 21.73 1.06 9.87
C ASN A 258 20.45 0.24 9.65
N ASN A 259 19.77 -0.17 10.73
CA ASN A 259 18.50 -0.85 10.67
C ASN A 259 17.45 -0.12 11.52
N ILE A 260 16.20 -0.19 11.05
CA ILE A 260 15.05 0.19 11.86
C ILE A 260 14.88 -0.91 12.91
N VAL A 261 14.89 -0.54 14.19
CA VAL A 261 14.59 -1.50 15.25
C VAL A 261 13.08 -1.63 15.36
N LEU A 262 12.58 -2.82 15.05
CA LEU A 262 11.15 -3.15 15.03
C LEU A 262 10.83 -4.44 15.77
N SER A 263 9.61 -4.54 16.30
CA SER A 263 9.11 -5.78 16.88
C SER A 263 7.59 -5.90 16.74
N LEU A 264 7.09 -7.13 16.74
CA LEU A 264 5.67 -7.46 16.85
C LEU A 264 5.30 -7.75 18.31
N ILE A 265 4.11 -7.32 18.69
CA ILE A 265 3.53 -7.63 19.99
C ILE A 265 2.05 -7.95 19.85
N ASN A 266 1.64 -9.07 20.44
CA ASN A 266 0.27 -9.59 20.45
C ASN A 266 -0.37 -9.58 21.84
N VAL A 267 0.28 -8.91 22.79
CA VAL A 267 -0.10 -8.89 24.20
C VAL A 267 -0.21 -7.46 24.74
N PRO A 268 -1.08 -7.24 25.73
CA PRO A 268 -1.21 -5.92 26.34
C PRO A 268 0.08 -5.41 26.97
N ALA A 269 0.59 -4.29 26.46
CA ALA A 269 1.72 -3.56 27.04
C ALA A 269 1.59 -2.06 26.79
N VAL A 270 2.23 -1.26 27.64
CA VAL A 270 2.46 0.17 27.43
C VAL A 270 3.87 0.34 26.86
N VAL A 271 4.05 1.26 25.90
CA VAL A 271 5.35 1.54 25.29
C VAL A 271 5.83 2.95 25.63
N GLY A 272 7.14 3.10 25.82
CA GLY A 272 7.78 4.37 26.16
C GLY A 272 7.80 5.38 25.00
N GLN A 273 8.06 6.65 25.31
CA GLN A 273 8.04 7.78 24.34
C GLN A 273 8.94 7.60 23.11
N ASN A 274 9.98 6.77 23.22
CA ASN A 274 10.93 6.48 22.14
C ASN A 274 10.43 5.39 21.19
N ILE A 275 9.22 4.86 21.41
CA ILE A 275 8.61 3.82 20.60
C ILE A 275 7.35 4.38 19.95
N VAL A 276 7.13 4.02 18.70
CA VAL A 276 5.91 4.28 17.93
C VAL A 276 5.17 2.95 17.78
N SER A 277 3.87 2.97 18.05
CA SER A 277 2.99 1.82 17.88
C SER A 277 2.16 2.00 16.60
N ILE A 278 2.07 0.94 15.80
CA ILE A 278 1.35 0.90 14.53
C ILE A 278 0.34 -0.24 14.60
N VAL A 279 -0.93 0.07 14.44
CA VAL A 279 -2.03 -0.91 14.39
C VAL A 279 -2.69 -0.81 13.02
N PRO A 280 -2.56 -1.82 12.14
CA PRO A 280 -3.29 -1.84 10.88
C PRO A 280 -4.80 -1.76 11.14
N THR A 281 -5.47 -0.83 10.46
CA THR A 281 -6.91 -0.59 10.61
C THR A 281 -7.68 -0.82 9.31
N ARG A 282 -6.98 -0.84 8.17
CA ARG A 282 -7.59 -0.93 6.86
C ARG A 282 -7.60 -2.37 6.31
N PRO A 283 -8.74 -2.87 5.81
CA PRO A 283 -8.80 -4.16 5.13
C PRO A 283 -7.90 -4.21 3.88
N GLY A 284 -7.42 -5.41 3.56
CA GLY A 284 -6.54 -5.64 2.41
C GLY A 284 -5.06 -5.39 2.69
N PHE A 285 -4.66 -5.13 3.94
CA PHE A 285 -3.26 -5.06 4.36
C PHE A 285 -3.03 -5.96 5.58
N HIS A 286 -2.29 -7.05 5.40
CA HIS A 286 -1.93 -7.93 6.50
C HIS A 286 -0.83 -7.29 7.37
N ILE A 287 -0.89 -7.50 8.69
CA ILE A 287 0.10 -6.92 9.62
C ILE A 287 1.51 -7.44 9.34
N TYR A 288 1.68 -8.73 9.05
CA TYR A 288 2.98 -9.30 8.67
C TYR A 288 3.49 -8.81 7.32
N TYR A 289 2.60 -8.44 6.40
CA TYR A 289 3.01 -7.77 5.17
C TYR A 289 3.58 -6.38 5.48
N ILE A 290 2.86 -5.57 6.27
CA ILE A 290 3.34 -4.24 6.69
C ILE A 290 4.67 -4.37 7.46
N PHE A 291 4.76 -5.33 8.38
CA PHE A 291 5.98 -5.63 9.12
C PHE A 291 7.15 -5.97 8.19
N GLY A 292 6.93 -6.85 7.21
CA GLY A 292 7.95 -7.25 6.26
C GLY A 292 8.48 -6.08 5.42
N ILE A 293 7.59 -5.18 4.98
CA ILE A 293 7.99 -3.93 4.31
C ILE A 293 8.81 -3.04 5.25
N LEU A 294 8.37 -2.85 6.50
CA LEU A 294 9.07 -2.03 7.49
C LEU A 294 10.44 -2.60 7.90
N ALA A 295 10.58 -3.93 7.88
CA ALA A 295 11.83 -4.64 8.16
C ALA A 295 12.83 -4.57 7.00
N SER A 296 12.38 -4.14 5.81
CA SER A 296 13.19 -4.16 4.60
C SER A 296 14.20 -2.99 4.53
N PRO A 297 15.31 -3.17 3.79
CA PRO A 297 16.25 -2.09 3.49
C PRO A 297 15.60 -0.87 2.81
N VAL A 298 14.51 -1.08 2.07
CA VAL A 298 13.79 0.01 1.38
C VAL A 298 13.19 0.97 2.41
N ALA A 299 12.53 0.44 3.45
CA ALA A 299 11.98 1.27 4.51
C ALA A 299 13.08 2.03 5.27
N TYR A 300 14.22 1.39 5.53
CA TYR A 300 15.38 2.07 6.12
C TYR A 300 15.86 3.23 5.26
N HIS A 301 16.05 3.01 3.96
CA HIS A 301 16.50 4.05 3.04
C HIS A 301 15.51 5.22 2.98
N LEU A 302 14.21 4.93 2.88
CA LEU A 302 13.13 5.93 2.88
C LEU A 302 13.04 6.76 4.17
N LEU A 303 13.38 6.16 5.31
CA LEU A 303 13.38 6.86 6.59
C LEU A 303 14.71 7.54 6.92
N GLY A 304 15.80 7.21 6.22
CA GLY A 304 17.15 7.40 6.75
C GLY A 304 18.30 7.64 5.77
N SER A 305 18.09 7.85 4.46
CA SER A 305 19.16 8.21 3.53
C SER A 305 19.77 9.60 3.86
N GLY A 306 20.72 9.64 4.81
CA GLY A 306 21.43 10.86 5.23
C GLY A 306 21.47 11.10 6.75
N GLN A 307 20.85 10.24 7.56
CA GLN A 307 20.85 10.35 9.01
C GLN A 307 22.13 9.73 9.61
N LYS A 308 22.94 10.53 10.33
CA LYS A 308 24.08 10.02 11.12
C LYS A 308 23.57 9.01 12.15
N GLU A 309 24.40 8.05 12.58
CA GLU A 309 24.11 6.95 13.53
C GLU A 309 23.40 7.31 14.86
N LYS A 310 23.07 8.58 15.13
CA LYS A 310 22.44 9.06 16.38
C LYS A 310 21.17 9.90 16.18
N SER A 311 20.63 10.07 14.97
CA SER A 311 19.38 10.83 14.81
C SER A 311 18.15 9.96 15.04
N GLU A 312 17.15 10.58 15.68
CA GLU A 312 15.85 9.95 15.90
C GLU A 312 14.98 10.05 14.64
N LEU A 313 14.28 8.96 14.33
CA LEU A 313 13.27 8.91 13.28
C LEU A 313 12.12 9.87 13.62
N ALA A 314 11.89 10.83 12.73
CA ALA A 314 10.75 11.72 12.84
C ALA A 314 9.45 10.92 12.68
N ILE A 315 8.51 11.08 13.62
CA ILE A 315 7.21 10.39 13.54
C ILE A 315 6.46 10.73 12.23
N HIS A 316 6.66 11.93 11.69
CA HIS A 316 6.09 12.33 10.42
C HIS A 316 6.65 11.51 9.25
N ALA A 317 7.94 11.14 9.27
CA ALA A 317 8.53 10.28 8.24
C ALA A 317 7.90 8.88 8.31
N ILE A 318 7.78 8.31 9.51
CA ILE A 318 7.11 7.01 9.73
C ILE A 318 5.65 7.05 9.23
N LYS A 319 4.90 8.11 9.55
CA LYS A 319 3.50 8.27 9.12
C LYS A 319 3.33 8.29 7.60
N ASN A 320 4.31 8.86 6.89
CA ASN A 320 4.27 9.02 5.44
C ASN A 320 4.97 7.91 4.67
N LEU A 321 5.48 6.87 5.35
CA LEU A 321 6.15 5.79 4.65
C LEU A 321 5.21 5.14 3.63
N PRO A 322 5.62 5.02 2.35
CA PRO A 322 4.83 4.37 1.33
C PRO A 322 4.78 2.86 1.57
N ILE A 323 3.58 2.30 1.59
CA ILE A 323 3.32 0.86 1.64
C ILE A 323 2.74 0.44 0.29
N PRO A 324 3.42 -0.43 -0.47
CA PRO A 324 2.96 -0.85 -1.79
C PRO A 324 1.55 -1.46 -1.77
N LEU A 325 0.78 -1.18 -2.82
CA LEU A 325 -0.52 -1.81 -3.05
C LEU A 325 -0.32 -3.13 -3.81
N ILE A 326 -0.33 -4.23 -3.09
CA ILE A 326 -0.35 -5.57 -3.68
C ILE A 326 -1.58 -6.35 -3.19
N ASP A 327 -2.08 -7.26 -4.01
CA ASP A 327 -3.22 -8.08 -3.64
C ASP A 327 -2.87 -9.13 -2.60
N GLU A 328 -3.91 -9.65 -1.94
CA GLU A 328 -3.78 -10.59 -0.84
C GLU A 328 -2.95 -11.85 -1.21
N PRO A 329 -3.11 -12.48 -2.40
CA PRO A 329 -2.24 -13.59 -2.80
C PRO A 329 -0.75 -13.22 -2.88
N ASN A 330 -0.43 -11.99 -3.31
CA ASN A 330 0.95 -11.51 -3.34
C ASN A 330 1.47 -11.05 -1.96
N GLN A 331 0.59 -10.87 -0.96
CA GLN A 331 1.01 -10.64 0.43
C GLN A 331 1.44 -11.94 1.12
N VAL A 332 0.95 -13.11 0.69
CA VAL A 332 1.23 -14.41 1.32
C VAL A 332 2.73 -14.68 1.50
N PRO A 333 3.62 -14.46 0.50
CA PRO A 333 5.06 -14.63 0.70
C PRO A 333 5.63 -13.79 1.84
N PHE A 334 5.21 -12.52 1.98
CA PHE A 334 5.64 -11.67 3.09
C PHE A 334 5.15 -12.20 4.45
N ILE A 335 3.91 -12.68 4.49
CA ILE A 335 3.30 -13.26 5.69
C ILE A 335 4.12 -14.47 6.12
N ARG A 336 4.37 -15.43 5.22
CA ARG A 336 5.11 -16.66 5.52
C ARG A 336 6.55 -16.42 5.92
N LEU A 337 7.27 -15.58 5.17
CA LEU A 337 8.65 -15.25 5.51
C LEU A 337 8.75 -14.55 6.87
N THR A 338 7.81 -13.65 7.18
CA THR A 338 7.76 -13.00 8.50
C THR A 338 7.49 -14.03 9.59
N GLU A 339 6.53 -14.94 9.42
CA GLU A 339 6.27 -16.04 10.37
C GLU A 339 7.54 -16.89 10.61
N TYR A 340 8.28 -17.24 9.56
CA TYR A 340 9.54 -17.99 9.70
C TYR A 340 10.60 -17.19 10.47
N LEU A 341 10.74 -15.89 10.19
CA LEU A 341 11.68 -15.02 10.93
C LEU A 341 11.32 -14.91 12.41
N LEU A 342 10.03 -14.84 12.72
CA LEU A 342 9.52 -14.80 14.09
C LEU A 342 9.74 -16.13 14.83
N ALA A 343 9.77 -17.27 14.11
CA ALA A 343 10.02 -18.58 14.68
C ALA A 343 11.52 -18.90 14.90
N LEU A 344 12.44 -18.15 14.28
CA LEU A 344 13.86 -18.47 14.27
C LEU A 344 14.70 -17.51 15.13
N PRO A 345 15.80 -17.99 15.75
CA PRO A 345 16.79 -17.11 16.37
C PRO A 345 17.51 -16.24 15.32
N GLU A 346 17.77 -14.97 15.61
CA GLU A 346 18.30 -14.03 14.59
C GLU A 346 19.70 -14.36 14.07
N LYS A 347 20.53 -15.03 14.89
CA LYS A 347 21.88 -15.48 14.48
C LYS A 347 21.86 -16.78 13.69
N ASP A 348 20.69 -17.35 13.46
CA ASP A 348 20.53 -18.57 12.69
C ASP A 348 20.75 -18.32 11.20
N LYS A 349 21.48 -19.21 10.53
CA LYS A 349 21.69 -19.15 9.07
C LYS A 349 20.36 -19.14 8.29
N ARG A 350 19.33 -19.82 8.82
CA ARG A 350 17.97 -19.88 8.26
C ARG A 350 17.30 -18.52 8.35
N PHE A 351 17.45 -17.84 9.49
CA PHE A 351 16.93 -16.50 9.70
C PHE A 351 17.54 -15.53 8.68
N LEU A 352 18.87 -15.53 8.55
CA LEU A 352 19.57 -14.68 7.59
C LEU A 352 19.13 -14.95 6.14
N PHE A 353 18.90 -16.23 5.80
CA PHE A 353 18.40 -16.63 4.49
C PHE A 353 16.99 -16.09 4.22
N PHE A 354 16.03 -16.34 5.11
CA PHE A 354 14.66 -15.85 4.93
C PHE A 354 14.57 -14.33 4.99
N LYS A 355 15.42 -13.68 5.79
CA LYS A 355 15.50 -12.21 5.84
C LYS A 355 15.93 -11.65 4.50
N ARG A 356 16.93 -12.28 3.86
CA ARG A 356 17.36 -11.90 2.52
C ARG A 356 16.25 -12.09 1.48
N LEU A 357 15.50 -13.18 1.54
CA LEU A 357 14.35 -13.38 0.63
C LEU A 357 13.29 -12.30 0.84
N LEU A 358 12.98 -11.97 2.11
CA LEU A 358 12.03 -10.90 2.45
C LEU A 358 12.48 -9.55 1.86
N ASP A 359 13.77 -9.25 1.95
CA ASP A 359 14.35 -8.02 1.41
C ASP A 359 14.28 -7.96 -0.12
N LEU A 360 14.51 -9.10 -0.78
CA LEU A 360 14.42 -9.20 -2.24
C LEU A 360 12.99 -9.01 -2.73
N ILE A 361 11.99 -9.64 -2.09
CA ILE A 361 10.59 -9.45 -2.50
C ILE A 361 10.07 -8.06 -2.15
N ALA A 362 10.58 -7.42 -1.09
CA ALA A 362 10.29 -6.01 -0.83
C ALA A 362 10.81 -5.14 -1.99
N LEU A 363 12.07 -5.32 -2.39
CA LEU A 363 12.65 -4.63 -3.54
C LEU A 363 11.87 -4.89 -4.83
N GLU A 364 11.50 -6.15 -5.11
CA GLU A 364 10.72 -6.52 -6.30
C GLU A 364 9.39 -5.77 -6.36
N VAL A 365 8.69 -5.63 -5.23
CA VAL A 365 7.41 -4.92 -5.19
C VAL A 365 7.59 -3.42 -5.42
N PHE A 366 8.65 -2.82 -4.89
CA PHE A 366 8.96 -1.39 -5.09
C PHE A 366 9.49 -1.07 -6.50
N PHE A 367 10.24 -2.00 -7.11
CA PHE A 367 10.94 -1.82 -8.40
C PHE A 367 10.48 -2.86 -9.43
N LYS A 368 9.16 -3.05 -9.52
CA LYS A 368 8.54 -4.13 -10.31
C LYS A 368 8.99 -4.16 -11.77
N ASP A 369 9.11 -3.00 -12.40
CA ASP A 369 9.50 -2.91 -13.82
C ASP A 369 10.97 -3.28 -14.04
N ASP A 370 11.86 -2.92 -13.11
CA ASP A 370 13.28 -3.25 -13.17
C ASP A 370 13.50 -4.76 -12.97
N PHE A 371 12.81 -5.33 -11.98
CA PHE A 371 12.83 -6.77 -11.72
C PHE A 371 12.27 -7.57 -12.90
N ARG A 372 11.14 -7.14 -13.47
CA ARG A 372 10.56 -7.76 -14.66
C ARG A 372 11.49 -7.66 -15.86
N SER A 373 12.12 -6.51 -16.10
CA SER A 373 13.05 -6.30 -17.22
C SER A 373 14.31 -7.17 -17.09
N ALA A 374 14.74 -7.46 -15.86
CA ALA A 374 15.82 -8.38 -15.55
C ALA A 374 15.40 -9.87 -15.59
N GLY A 375 14.11 -10.17 -15.83
CA GLY A 375 13.57 -11.53 -15.78
C GLY A 375 13.66 -12.14 -14.38
N VAL A 376 13.47 -11.33 -13.34
CA VAL A 376 13.48 -11.73 -11.94
C VAL A 376 12.07 -11.61 -11.36
N GLU A 377 11.47 -12.74 -11.01
CA GLU A 377 10.15 -12.83 -10.38
C GLU A 377 10.22 -13.77 -9.16
N ILE A 378 10.79 -13.29 -8.05
CA ILE A 378 10.97 -14.11 -6.84
C ILE A 378 9.64 -14.27 -6.12
N LEU A 379 8.83 -13.20 -6.08
CA LEU A 379 7.54 -13.20 -5.40
C LEU A 379 6.59 -14.29 -5.93
N SER A 380 6.61 -14.57 -7.24
CA SER A 380 5.78 -15.61 -7.85
C SER A 380 6.18 -17.02 -7.39
N GLN A 381 7.48 -17.27 -7.25
CA GLN A 381 8.05 -18.54 -6.81
C GLN A 381 7.77 -18.86 -5.33
N LEU A 382 7.49 -17.84 -4.52
CA LEU A 382 7.27 -17.98 -3.08
C LEU A 382 5.77 -18.07 -2.68
N LYS A 383 4.84 -18.09 -3.65
CA LYS A 383 3.39 -18.13 -3.36
C LYS A 383 2.93 -19.41 -2.67
N SER A 384 3.66 -20.50 -2.87
CA SER A 384 3.35 -21.82 -2.30
C SER A 384 4.04 -22.10 -0.97
N LEU A 385 4.65 -21.09 -0.34
CA LEU A 385 5.28 -21.25 0.98
C LEU A 385 4.26 -21.80 1.99
N PRO A 386 4.59 -22.91 2.70
CA PRO A 386 3.67 -23.51 3.65
C PRO A 386 3.47 -22.64 4.88
N ALA A 387 2.26 -22.64 5.44
CA ALA A 387 2.01 -22.04 6.75
C ALA A 387 2.79 -22.79 7.84
N ILE A 388 3.20 -22.10 8.89
CA ILE A 388 3.60 -22.79 10.13
C ILE A 388 2.31 -23.27 10.79
N GLU A 389 2.12 -24.59 10.94
CA GLU A 389 0.98 -25.11 11.69
C GLU A 389 1.17 -24.75 13.18
N SER A 390 0.31 -23.86 13.70
CA SER A 390 0.42 -23.35 15.07
C SER A 390 -0.23 -24.24 16.13
N ASN A 391 -0.73 -25.42 15.75
CA ASN A 391 -1.39 -26.36 16.66
C ASN A 391 -0.50 -27.57 16.88
N ILE A 392 0.38 -27.52 17.88
CA ILE A 392 0.81 -28.66 18.71
C ILE A 392 1.57 -28.04 19.89
N GLU A 393 1.28 -28.48 21.10
CA GLU A 393 1.80 -27.99 22.38
C GLU A 393 3.30 -28.28 22.61
N ASP A 394 4.04 -28.72 21.57
CA ASP A 394 5.46 -29.03 21.60
C ASP A 394 6.25 -28.17 20.60
N ASP A 395 7.17 -27.35 21.14
CA ASP A 395 7.98 -26.36 20.43
C ASP A 395 8.90 -26.93 19.34
N LYS A 396 9.02 -28.26 19.20
CA LYS A 396 9.97 -28.91 18.27
C LYS A 396 9.42 -29.08 16.85
N ASP A 397 8.11 -29.28 16.68
CA ASP A 397 7.53 -29.60 15.37
C ASP A 397 7.38 -28.36 14.47
N LYS A 398 7.27 -27.16 15.05
CA LYS A 398 7.29 -25.88 14.30
C LYS A 398 8.59 -25.67 13.50
N PHE A 399 9.71 -26.20 13.99
CA PHE A 399 11.02 -26.04 13.33
C PHE A 399 11.20 -27.02 12.17
N VAL A 400 10.51 -28.17 12.20
CA VAL A 400 10.65 -29.22 11.18
C VAL A 400 10.21 -28.72 9.80
N ASP A 401 9.12 -27.95 9.74
CA ASP A 401 8.65 -27.36 8.49
C ASP A 401 9.57 -26.26 7.97
N VAL A 402 10.11 -25.43 8.86
CA VAL A 402 11.03 -24.34 8.49
C VAL A 402 12.38 -24.89 7.97
N ASP A 403 12.88 -25.97 8.56
CA ASP A 403 14.10 -26.64 8.13
C ASP A 403 13.98 -27.27 6.74
N LYS A 404 12.83 -27.89 6.47
CA LYS A 404 12.54 -28.47 5.16
C LYS A 404 12.47 -27.38 4.09
N VAL A 405 11.71 -26.31 4.35
CA VAL A 405 11.59 -25.17 3.43
C VAL A 405 12.95 -24.52 3.19
N TYR A 406 13.76 -24.32 4.23
CA TYR A 406 15.11 -23.80 4.08
C TYR A 406 15.97 -24.72 3.20
N SER A 407 15.96 -26.03 3.46
CA SER A 407 16.77 -26.99 2.71
C SER A 407 16.40 -27.05 1.23
N GLU A 408 15.11 -26.96 0.91
CA GLU A 408 14.60 -26.92 -0.46
C GLU A 408 14.98 -25.62 -1.18
N LEU A 409 14.68 -24.47 -0.56
CA LEU A 409 14.89 -23.18 -1.20
C LEU A 409 16.34 -22.74 -1.26
N SER A 410 17.20 -23.27 -0.38
CA SER A 410 18.65 -22.97 -0.38
C SER A 410 19.46 -23.91 -1.27
N ASP A 411 18.84 -24.92 -1.88
CA ASP A 411 19.49 -25.77 -2.88
C ASP A 411 20.00 -24.88 -4.04
N PRO A 412 21.29 -24.92 -4.41
CA PRO A 412 21.84 -24.17 -5.53
C PRO A 412 21.12 -24.41 -6.86
N ALA A 413 20.48 -25.56 -7.04
CA ALA A 413 19.69 -25.90 -8.22
C ALA A 413 18.26 -25.32 -8.18
N HIS A 414 17.79 -24.85 -7.02
CA HIS A 414 16.46 -24.26 -6.87
C HIS A 414 16.36 -22.91 -7.57
N GLU A 415 15.23 -22.65 -8.24
CA GLU A 415 15.02 -21.44 -9.05
C GLU A 415 15.16 -20.15 -8.21
N VAL A 416 14.64 -20.15 -6.98
CA VAL A 416 14.76 -19.02 -6.04
C VAL A 416 16.22 -18.62 -5.80
N MET A 417 17.17 -19.56 -5.74
CA MET A 417 18.59 -19.24 -5.58
C MET A 417 19.16 -18.57 -6.83
N ALA A 418 18.85 -19.11 -8.00
CA ALA A 418 19.27 -18.52 -9.27
C ALA A 418 18.72 -17.09 -9.44
N LEU A 419 17.44 -16.87 -9.12
CA LEU A 419 16.81 -15.54 -9.15
C LEU A 419 17.41 -14.60 -8.11
N SER A 420 17.68 -15.08 -6.89
CA SER A 420 18.31 -14.28 -5.83
C SER A 420 19.72 -13.80 -6.19
N LEU A 421 20.47 -14.59 -6.96
CA LEU A 421 21.78 -14.19 -7.47
C LEU A 421 21.65 -13.16 -8.61
N LYS A 422 20.70 -13.35 -9.52
CA LYS A 422 20.39 -12.34 -10.57
C LYS A 422 19.99 -11.00 -9.96
N ALA A 423 19.18 -11.03 -8.91
CA ALA A 423 18.69 -9.84 -8.23
C ALA A 423 19.81 -8.97 -7.62
N LEU A 424 20.99 -9.53 -7.30
CA LEU A 424 22.14 -8.76 -6.82
C LEU A 424 22.66 -7.73 -7.84
N ASN A 425 22.40 -7.97 -9.13
CA ASN A 425 22.79 -7.05 -10.19
C ASN A 425 21.78 -5.91 -10.38
N ILE A 426 20.61 -6.00 -9.74
CA ILE A 426 19.60 -4.95 -9.71
C ILE A 426 19.91 -4.09 -8.50
N ASN A 427 20.45 -2.89 -8.72
CA ASN A 427 20.84 -2.00 -7.63
C ASN A 427 20.02 -0.71 -7.65
N PRO A 428 18.74 -0.76 -7.21
CA PRO A 428 17.86 0.40 -7.28
C PRO A 428 18.28 1.50 -6.29
N THR A 429 19.07 1.18 -5.26
CA THR A 429 19.49 2.12 -4.20
C THR A 429 20.82 2.81 -4.44
N LYS A 430 21.53 2.51 -5.55
CA LYS A 430 22.73 3.23 -5.98
C LYS A 430 22.35 4.38 -6.92
N ASN A 431 21.87 5.49 -6.36
CA ASN A 431 21.97 6.83 -6.95
C ASN A 431 21.87 7.88 -5.85
#